data_AF-A0A969JA70-F1
#
_entry.id   AF-A0A969JA70-F1
#
_cell.length_a   1.000
_cell.length_b   1.000
_cell.length_c   1.000
_cell.angle_alpha   90.00
_cell.angle_beta   90.00
_cell.angle_gamma   90.00
#
_symmetry.space_group_name_H-M   'P 1'
#
loop_
_entity.id
_entity.type
_entity.pdbx_description
1 polymer ?
#
loop_
_entity_poly.entity_id
_entity_poly.type
_entity_poly.pdbx_seq_one_letter_code
_entity_poly.pdbx_strand_id
1 'polypeptide(L)'
;MEQTPEKPEREQTFGKLIRQARKDKAYSQRQLAALLQVDFTYLSKLENDRADYPPKEDVIRGLGKHLGLDEEELIFLAGRIPHQYESFLRQNPRELAALFRHMENPKFAKQVFDSFSSGAREGNVGGDS
;
A
#
# COMPACT_ATOMS: atom_id res chain seq x y z
N MET A 1 17.70 -24.45 -22.95
CA MET A 1 16.62 -23.44 -23.02
C MET A 1 16.45 -22.88 -21.62
N GLU A 2 17.22 -21.85 -21.27
CA GLU A 2 16.98 -21.08 -20.05
C GLU A 2 15.75 -20.21 -20.30
N GLN A 3 14.62 -20.61 -19.74
CA GLN A 3 13.49 -19.70 -19.59
C GLN A 3 13.81 -18.82 -18.40
N THR A 4 14.33 -17.62 -18.68
CA THR A 4 14.38 -16.51 -17.72
C THR A 4 12.96 -16.31 -17.19
N PRO A 5 12.72 -16.27 -15.86
CA PRO A 5 11.41 -15.90 -15.36
C PRO A 5 11.10 -14.50 -15.86
N GLU A 6 10.00 -14.36 -16.60
CA GLU A 6 9.47 -13.07 -17.02
C GLU A 6 9.38 -12.16 -15.79
N LYS A 7 10.00 -10.98 -15.88
CA LYS A 7 9.78 -9.87 -14.96
C LYS A 7 8.27 -9.70 -14.79
N PRO A 8 7.72 -9.68 -13.56
CA PRO A 8 6.29 -9.50 -13.40
C PRO A 8 5.85 -8.20 -14.09
N GLU A 9 4.77 -8.32 -14.85
CA GLU A 9 4.19 -7.27 -15.66
C GLU A 9 3.96 -6.00 -14.84
N ARG A 10 4.63 -4.90 -15.23
CA ARG A 10 4.39 -3.50 -14.85
C ARG A 10 3.94 -3.29 -13.39
N GLU A 11 4.91 -3.10 -12.48
CA GLU A 11 4.70 -2.61 -11.11
C GLU A 11 3.65 -1.48 -11.09
N GLN A 12 2.47 -1.80 -10.56
CA GLN A 12 1.44 -0.82 -10.29
C GLN A 12 1.93 0.06 -9.13
N THR A 13 2.39 1.26 -9.46
CA THR A 13 2.84 2.24 -8.47
C THR A 13 1.64 2.84 -7.74
N PHE A 14 1.88 3.38 -6.54
CA PHE A 14 0.89 4.16 -5.79
C PHE A 14 0.18 5.19 -6.67
N GLY A 15 0.93 6.00 -7.41
CA GLY A 15 0.38 7.06 -8.26
C GLY A 15 -0.50 6.51 -9.40
N LYS A 16 -0.05 5.44 -10.05
CA LYS A 16 -0.83 4.80 -11.13
C LYS A 16 -2.11 4.15 -10.60
N LEU A 17 -2.06 3.50 -9.43
CA LEU A 17 -3.23 2.88 -8.79
C LEU A 17 -4.30 3.92 -8.49
N ILE A 18 -3.95 5.00 -7.78
CA ILE A 18 -4.94 6.03 -7.42
C ILE A 18 -5.47 6.77 -8.64
N ARG A 19 -4.64 6.97 -9.67
CA ARG A 19 -5.05 7.59 -10.93
C ARG A 19 -6.07 6.74 -11.67
N GLN A 20 -5.85 5.43 -11.71
CA GLN A 20 -6.76 4.49 -12.36
C GLN A 20 -8.10 4.48 -11.61
N ALA A 21 -8.06 4.26 -10.29
CA ALA A 21 -9.28 4.22 -9.47
C ALA A 21 -10.06 5.54 -9.50
N ARG A 22 -9.39 6.70 -9.56
CA ARG A 22 -10.05 7.99 -9.75
C ARG A 22 -10.82 8.05 -11.07
N LYS A 23 -10.21 7.59 -12.16
CA LYS A 23 -10.84 7.58 -13.48
C LYS A 23 -12.02 6.61 -13.53
N ASP A 24 -11.91 5.45 -12.88
CA ASP A 24 -12.98 4.45 -12.81
C ASP A 24 -14.21 4.99 -12.07
N LYS A 25 -14.00 5.89 -11.09
CA LYS A 25 -15.08 6.65 -10.43
C LYS A 25 -15.51 7.92 -11.16
N ALA A 26 -14.97 8.18 -12.36
CA ALA A 26 -15.25 9.37 -13.16
C ALA A 26 -14.97 10.72 -12.45
N TYR A 27 -14.09 10.74 -11.44
CA TYR A 27 -13.69 11.97 -10.79
C TYR A 27 -12.65 12.72 -11.62
N SER A 28 -12.82 14.04 -11.75
CA SER A 28 -11.71 14.93 -12.11
C SER A 28 -10.71 15.03 -10.94
N GLN A 29 -9.47 15.43 -11.23
CA GLN A 29 -8.48 15.69 -10.18
C GLN A 29 -8.95 16.77 -9.20
N ARG A 30 -9.64 17.81 -9.67
CA ARG A 30 -10.17 18.87 -8.80
C ARG A 30 -11.25 18.36 -7.84
N GLN A 31 -12.13 17.47 -8.31
CA GLN A 31 -13.15 16.86 -7.45
C GLN A 31 -12.52 15.99 -6.36
N LEU A 32 -11.59 15.09 -6.72
CA LEU A 32 -10.93 14.26 -5.72
C LEU A 32 -10.08 15.08 -4.75
N ALA A 33 -9.35 16.09 -5.24
CA ALA A 33 -8.57 16.98 -4.39
C ALA A 33 -9.45 17.76 -3.40
N ALA A 34 -10.64 18.20 -3.82
CA ALA A 34 -11.61 18.85 -2.94
C ALA A 34 -12.13 17.89 -1.86
N LEU A 35 -12.44 16.63 -2.20
CA LEU A 35 -12.85 15.61 -1.22
C LEU A 35 -11.76 15.35 -0.17
N LEU A 36 -10.51 15.34 -0.60
CA LEU A 36 -9.34 15.14 0.25
C LEU A 36 -8.88 16.41 0.97
N GLN A 37 -9.48 17.57 0.67
CA GLN A 37 -9.06 18.88 1.17
C GLN A 37 -7.56 19.18 0.90
N VAL A 38 -7.07 18.78 -0.27
CA VAL A 38 -5.69 19.05 -0.72
C VAL A 38 -5.69 19.87 -2.02
N ASP A 39 -4.53 20.41 -2.38
CA ASP A 39 -4.37 21.09 -3.65
C ASP A 39 -4.37 20.10 -4.84
N PHE A 40 -5.04 20.45 -5.94
CA PHE A 40 -5.13 19.55 -7.10
C PHE A 40 -3.78 19.33 -7.80
N THR A 41 -2.83 20.28 -7.71
CA THR A 41 -1.47 20.10 -8.25
C THR A 41 -0.69 19.09 -7.41
N TYR A 42 -0.94 19.04 -6.09
CA TYR A 42 -0.40 18.01 -5.22
C TYR A 42 -0.95 16.63 -5.59
N LEU A 43 -2.27 16.48 -5.74
CA LEU A 43 -2.86 15.23 -6.22
C LEU A 43 -2.32 14.83 -7.60
N SER A 44 -2.12 15.79 -8.51
CA SER A 44 -1.52 15.52 -9.81
C SER A 44 -0.08 15.03 -9.69
N LYS A 45 0.73 15.57 -8.78
CA LYS A 45 2.08 15.05 -8.50
C LYS A 45 2.03 13.62 -7.99
N LEU A 46 1.12 13.31 -7.06
CA LEU A 46 0.92 11.95 -6.56
C LEU A 46 0.58 10.96 -7.70
N GLU A 47 -0.41 11.29 -8.53
CA GLU A 47 -0.87 10.44 -9.65
C GLU A 47 0.16 10.22 -10.76
N ASN A 48 1.22 11.02 -10.79
CA ASN A 48 2.29 10.92 -11.78
C ASN A 48 3.62 10.45 -11.18
N ASP A 49 3.62 9.98 -9.92
CA ASP A 49 4.82 9.55 -9.20
C ASP A 49 5.91 10.66 -9.13
N ARG A 50 5.47 11.92 -8.97
CA ARG A 50 6.32 13.13 -8.91
C ARG A 50 6.27 13.84 -7.55
N ALA A 51 5.76 13.19 -6.52
CA ALA A 51 5.80 13.76 -5.18
C ALA A 51 7.18 13.50 -4.56
N ASP A 52 7.75 14.54 -3.93
CA ASP A 52 9.09 14.45 -3.32
C ASP A 52 9.10 13.55 -2.07
N TYR A 53 7.94 13.40 -1.42
CA TYR A 53 7.76 12.60 -0.22
C TYR A 53 6.42 11.85 -0.26
N PRO A 54 6.32 10.68 0.38
CA PRO A 54 5.05 9.99 0.58
C PRO A 54 4.00 10.91 1.23
N PRO A 55 2.72 10.85 0.79
CA PRO A 55 1.64 11.56 1.44
C PRO A 55 1.52 11.19 2.92
N LYS A 56 0.91 12.06 3.73
CA LYS A 56 0.54 11.72 5.10
C LYS A 56 -0.52 10.61 5.11
N GLU A 57 -0.56 9.83 6.19
CA GLU A 57 -1.49 8.68 6.29
C GLU A 57 -2.96 9.08 6.17
N ASP A 58 -3.35 10.24 6.70
CA ASP A 58 -4.70 10.80 6.57
C ASP A 58 -5.13 11.00 5.11
N VAL A 59 -4.24 11.53 4.27
CA VAL A 59 -4.47 11.68 2.83
C VAL A 59 -4.58 10.30 2.16
N ILE A 60 -3.75 9.33 2.54
CA ILE A 60 -3.78 7.98 1.98
C ILE A 60 -5.08 7.25 2.34
N ARG A 61 -5.51 7.33 3.60
CA ARG A 61 -6.79 6.77 4.04
C ARG A 61 -7.97 7.45 3.35
N GLY A 62 -7.90 8.77 3.18
CA GLY A 62 -8.87 9.52 2.38
C GLY A 62 -8.94 9.01 0.93
N LEU A 63 -7.79 8.77 0.30
CA LEU A 63 -7.73 8.16 -1.03
C LEU A 63 -8.38 6.78 -1.04
N GLY A 64 -8.03 5.91 -0.10
CA GLY A 64 -8.65 4.58 0.05
C GLY A 64 -10.16 4.65 0.15
N LYS A 65 -10.67 5.46 1.08
CA LYS A 65 -12.11 5.68 1.28
C LYS A 65 -12.83 6.21 0.04
N HIS A 66 -12.31 7.26 -0.59
CA HIS A 66 -13.00 7.90 -1.73
C HIS A 66 -12.85 7.12 -3.03
N LEU A 67 -11.81 6.29 -3.17
CA LEU A 67 -11.53 5.49 -4.34
C LEU A 67 -11.97 4.03 -4.21
N GLY A 68 -12.37 3.59 -3.01
CA GLY A 68 -12.76 2.20 -2.75
C GLY A 68 -11.57 1.24 -2.81
N LEU A 69 -10.41 1.69 -2.35
CA LEU A 69 -9.17 0.91 -2.26
C LEU A 69 -8.93 0.51 -0.81
N ASP A 70 -8.22 -0.59 -0.59
CA ASP A 70 -7.76 -0.96 0.74
C ASP A 70 -6.78 0.11 1.27
N GLU A 71 -7.13 0.70 2.41
CA GLU A 71 -6.37 1.81 2.98
C GLU A 71 -4.97 1.38 3.42
N GLU A 72 -4.86 0.18 3.97
CA GLU A 72 -3.62 -0.33 4.55
C GLU A 72 -2.63 -0.75 3.46
N GLU A 73 -3.10 -1.46 2.44
CA GLU A 73 -2.34 -1.75 1.23
C GLU A 73 -1.83 -0.47 0.59
N LEU A 74 -2.69 0.56 0.50
CA LEU A 74 -2.31 1.83 -0.10
C LEU A 74 -1.25 2.58 0.74
N ILE A 75 -1.28 2.46 2.07
CA ILE A 75 -0.24 3.00 2.96
C ILE A 75 1.11 2.31 2.69
N PHE A 76 1.13 0.99 2.57
CA PHE A 76 2.34 0.24 2.24
C PHE A 76 2.86 0.57 0.84
N LEU A 77 1.99 0.68 -0.17
CA LEU A 77 2.35 1.09 -1.53
C LEU A 77 2.92 2.51 -1.60
N ALA A 78 2.49 3.39 -0.69
CA ALA A 78 3.06 4.73 -0.55
C ALA A 78 4.46 4.72 0.11
N GLY A 79 4.98 3.55 0.51
CA GLY A 79 6.25 3.43 1.23
C GLY A 79 6.16 3.85 2.70
N ARG A 80 4.96 3.73 3.30
CA ARG A 80 4.73 4.03 4.71
C ARG A 80 4.32 2.78 5.48
N ILE A 81 4.42 2.84 6.80
CA ILE A 81 3.87 1.82 7.68
C ILE A 81 2.69 2.46 8.43
N PRO A 82 1.52 1.80 8.50
CA PRO A 82 0.37 2.29 9.27
C PRO A 82 0.72 2.63 10.72
N HIS A 83 0.18 3.74 11.22
CA HIS A 83 0.42 4.23 12.58
C HIS A 83 0.14 3.18 13.67
N GLN A 84 -0.83 2.28 13.46
CA GLN A 84 -1.15 1.20 14.39
C GLN A 84 0.03 0.27 14.70
N TYR A 85 1.00 0.15 13.79
CA TYR A 85 2.18 -0.68 13.98
C TYR A 85 3.33 0.04 14.68
N GLU A 86 3.29 1.37 14.85
CA GLU A 86 4.41 2.12 15.42
C GLU A 86 4.86 1.60 16.78
N SER A 87 3.91 1.31 17.68
CA SER A 87 4.22 0.78 19.02
C SER A 87 4.92 -0.57 18.93
N PHE A 88 4.44 -1.46 18.08
CA PHE A 88 5.05 -2.76 17.84
C PHE A 88 6.47 -2.63 17.25
N LEU A 89 6.66 -1.73 16.27
CA LEU A 89 7.96 -1.45 15.68
C LEU A 89 8.97 -0.93 16.72
N ARG A 90 8.55 0.02 17.56
CA ARG A 90 9.40 0.64 18.59
C ARG A 90 9.79 -0.35 19.69
N GLN A 91 8.94 -1.32 19.98
CA GLN A 91 9.20 -2.34 21.01
C GLN A 91 10.14 -3.46 20.51
N ASN A 92 10.23 -3.69 19.20
CA ASN A 92 10.97 -4.84 18.62
C ASN A 92 12.01 -4.43 17.55
N PRO A 93 12.82 -3.38 17.74
CA PRO A 93 13.65 -2.82 16.66
C PRO A 93 14.76 -3.79 16.20
N ARG A 94 15.31 -4.63 17.08
CA ARG A 94 16.41 -5.55 16.73
C ARG A 94 15.90 -6.73 15.92
N GLU A 95 14.80 -7.32 16.37
CA GLU A 95 14.11 -8.47 15.80
C GLU A 95 13.57 -8.11 14.41
N LEU A 96 12.93 -6.94 14.29
CA LEU A 96 12.41 -6.47 13.00
C LEU A 96 13.51 -6.12 12.01
N ALA A 97 14.60 -5.49 12.45
CA ALA A 97 15.75 -5.26 11.58
C ALA A 97 16.37 -6.58 11.09
N ALA A 98 16.45 -7.59 11.96
CA ALA A 98 16.90 -8.92 11.56
C ALA A 98 15.93 -9.57 10.58
N LEU A 99 14.63 -9.52 10.84
CA LEU A 99 13.59 -10.04 9.95
C LEU A 99 13.68 -9.40 8.56
N PHE A 100 13.71 -8.07 8.47
CA PHE A 100 13.76 -7.37 7.18
C PHE A 100 14.99 -7.72 6.36
N ARG A 101 16.17 -7.88 6.97
CA ARG A 101 17.37 -8.36 6.26
C ARG A 101 17.19 -9.76 5.68
N HIS A 102 16.46 -10.65 6.36
CA HIS A 102 16.17 -11.97 5.81
C HIS A 102 15.10 -11.91 4.70
N MET A 103 14.13 -10.99 4.82
CA MET A 103 13.11 -10.75 3.80
C MET A 103 13.69 -10.22 2.48
N GLU A 104 14.90 -9.66 2.46
CA GLU A 104 15.60 -9.32 1.21
C GLU A 104 15.96 -10.55 0.37
N ASN A 105 15.99 -11.76 0.96
CA ASN A 105 16.14 -13.00 0.21
C ASN A 105 14.80 -13.41 -0.44
N PRO A 106 14.68 -13.41 -1.78
CA PRO A 106 13.41 -13.68 -2.46
C PRO A 106 12.82 -15.06 -2.17
N LYS A 107 13.67 -16.07 -1.93
CA LYS A 107 13.20 -17.43 -1.61
C LYS A 107 12.58 -17.47 -0.21
N PHE A 108 13.20 -16.81 0.76
CA PHE A 108 12.68 -16.73 2.11
C PHE A 108 11.39 -15.91 2.14
N ALA A 109 11.37 -14.74 1.50
CA ALA A 109 10.17 -13.91 1.40
C ALA A 109 9.00 -14.68 0.79
N LYS A 110 9.23 -15.42 -0.30
CA LYS A 110 8.20 -16.26 -0.92
C LYS A 110 7.67 -17.32 0.05
N GLN A 111 8.54 -18.03 0.78
CA GLN A 111 8.12 -19.03 1.76
C GLN A 111 7.25 -18.44 2.88
N VAL A 112 7.62 -17.24 3.35
CA VAL A 112 6.86 -16.50 4.36
C VAL A 112 5.49 -16.08 3.81
N PHE A 113 5.41 -15.53 2.60
CA PHE A 113 4.12 -15.12 2.00
C PHE A 113 3.22 -16.32 1.65
N ASP A 114 3.79 -17.43 1.18
CA ASP A 114 3.06 -18.65 0.87
C ASP A 114 2.42 -19.25 2.15
N SER A 115 3.08 -19.14 3.31
CA SER A 115 2.55 -19.65 4.58
C SER A 115 1.36 -18.82 5.09
N PHE A 116 1.38 -17.50 4.92
CA PHE A 116 0.23 -16.63 5.24
C PHE A 116 -0.94 -16.82 4.28
N SER A 117 -0.67 -17.02 2.99
CA SER A 117 -1.72 -17.24 1.98
C SER A 117 -2.41 -18.60 2.14
N SER A 118 -1.68 -19.60 2.65
CA SER A 118 -2.22 -20.94 2.90
C SER A 118 -2.98 -21.04 4.24
N GLY A 119 -2.75 -20.10 5.17
CA GLY A 119 -3.36 -20.07 6.50
C GLY A 119 -4.60 -19.16 6.65
N ALA A 120 -4.96 -18.36 5.64
CA ALA A 120 -6.05 -17.37 5.70
C ALA A 120 -7.49 -17.95 5.77
N ARG A 121 -7.67 -19.22 6.17
CA ARG A 121 -8.98 -19.84 6.43
C ARG A 121 -9.38 -19.91 7.91
N GLU A 122 -8.52 -19.53 8.85
CA GLU A 122 -8.87 -19.53 10.27
C GLU A 122 -8.84 -18.10 10.83
N GLY A 123 -10.02 -17.51 11.00
CA GLY A 123 -10.14 -16.18 11.64
C GLY A 123 -11.39 -15.36 11.32
N ASN A 124 -12.53 -15.96 10.96
CA ASN A 124 -13.82 -15.29 11.16
C ASN A 124 -14.53 -16.01 12.31
N VAL A 125 -14.30 -15.52 13.53
CA VAL A 125 -15.08 -15.87 14.72
C VAL A 125 -15.77 -14.60 15.18
N GLY A 126 -17.11 -14.58 15.08
CA GLY A 126 -18.07 -13.82 15.89
C GLY A 126 -17.86 -12.30 15.97
N GLY A 127 -18.78 -11.44 15.54
CA GLY A 127 -20.19 -11.53 15.92
C GLY A 127 -20.34 -11.39 17.43
N ASP A 128 -20.33 -10.15 17.92
CA ASP A 128 -21.10 -9.69 19.08
C ASP A 128 -21.09 -8.15 19.02
N SER A 129 -22.20 -7.52 18.62
CA SER A 129 -23.35 -7.11 19.45
C SER A 129 -23.24 -5.62 19.78
#